data_AF-A0ABD3M719-F1
#
_entry.id   AF-A0ABD3M719-F1
#
_cell.length_a   1.000
_cell.length_b   1.000
_cell.length_c   1.000
_cell.angle_alpha   90.00
_cell.angle_beta   90.00
_cell.angle_gamma   90.00
#
_symmetry.space_group_name_H-M   'P 1'
#
loop_
_entity.id
_entity.type
_entity.pdbx_description
1 polymer ?
#
loop_
_entity_poly.entity_id
_entity_poly.type
_entity_poly.pdbx_seq_one_letter_code
_entity_poly.pdbx_strand_id
1 'polypeptide(L)'
;MPSSSDAPRSPVPPPAAAAVAAAALSDSPPTIPMDDADDQPSSKKPRKIVNPSSSNITDDDDRIQRAALMIIKNPILTVPQAMSCCEFTEFECKDRAIQQRVRRFHTKLDKGIVNADTFNDITKEFQDTISFAKKACDFLTKSTDPFLAVKTCSEQLLENGFVKLSKREPFAGKLVPACFFGPYFPSNVLGCSYFYTINNSTIVAFTVGAKFKPGNGFKIVGGHTDSPHLKVKPMSKRSGSGCVQLGVECYGGGLWHTWFDRDLGISGRVLVRTTDADTQKEKIEQQFVHINRPVARVSTLCIHLQTAEERGSFKTNKEEHLSPILGTQTLLEASAGKQLNHPGGDEGDGWKKGQEPALMRLIASELDIDIKQIANFELGLFDCQPACLGGIKNEFLYSARLDNLATVFVALETIVEYSKSEDVATDDMISLVAFFDHEEIGSSSTHGAGSPVMAEAVSRITAALSGNPHSRDPDINASAVRRSFIFSCDQAHAVHPNYPSKHEKNHGPKMNGGVVLKTNQNQRYATNCVTGFLARELANKGTKVPLQEFVVRSDCPCGTTIGPILSATTGIRTVDVGMPQLSMHSCREVMGIADLTHGMNLFKSFFKFFNEVDDSLEG
;
A
#
# COMPACT_ATOMS: atom_id res chain seq x y z
N MET A 1 45.26 55.37 -23.07
CA MET A 1 44.57 55.78 -24.32
C MET A 1 44.60 54.61 -25.30
N PRO A 2 43.61 54.38 -26.16
CA PRO A 2 42.19 54.80 -26.17
C PRO A 2 41.23 53.57 -26.38
N SER A 3 39.95 53.66 -25.97
CA SER A 3 38.72 53.83 -26.77
C SER A 3 38.09 52.58 -27.43
N SER A 4 36.81 52.36 -27.05
CA SER A 4 35.63 52.04 -27.89
C SER A 4 35.55 50.74 -28.70
N SER A 5 34.50 49.94 -28.46
CA SER A 5 33.29 49.93 -29.33
C SER A 5 32.24 48.90 -28.86
N ASP A 6 30.98 49.35 -28.86
CA ASP A 6 29.76 48.57 -28.68
C ASP A 6 29.45 47.68 -29.89
N ALA A 7 28.87 46.49 -29.64
CA ALA A 7 27.70 45.99 -30.38
C ALA A 7 27.07 44.79 -29.64
N PRO A 8 25.73 44.73 -29.47
CA PRO A 8 25.04 43.70 -28.71
C PRO A 8 24.80 42.43 -29.54
N ARG A 9 25.02 41.25 -28.95
CA ARG A 9 24.63 39.96 -29.52
C ARG A 9 23.19 39.62 -29.15
N SER A 10 22.42 39.28 -30.17
CA SER A 10 21.06 38.72 -30.14
C SER A 10 20.91 37.53 -29.19
N PRO A 11 19.79 37.41 -28.45
CA PRO A 11 19.52 36.26 -27.61
C PRO A 11 19.10 35.05 -28.45
N VAL A 12 19.74 33.91 -28.17
CA VAL A 12 19.37 32.57 -28.64
C VAL A 12 18.05 32.15 -27.97
N PRO A 13 17.05 31.62 -28.69
CA PRO A 13 15.79 31.20 -28.09
C PRO A 13 15.96 29.88 -27.31
N PRO A 14 15.22 29.69 -26.19
CA PRO A 14 15.24 28.44 -25.43
C PRO A 14 14.50 27.31 -26.17
N PRO A 15 14.85 26.04 -25.89
CA PRO A 15 14.22 24.90 -26.56
C PRO A 15 12.75 24.75 -26.16
N ALA A 16 11.91 24.52 -27.18
CA ALA A 16 10.46 24.41 -27.06
C ALA A 16 10.02 23.24 -26.17
N ALA A 17 9.19 23.57 -25.18
CA ALA A 17 8.43 22.61 -24.40
C ALA A 17 7.38 21.91 -25.29
N ALA A 18 7.38 20.58 -25.29
CA ALA A 18 6.36 19.78 -25.97
C ALA A 18 5.02 19.92 -25.25
N ALA A 19 4.18 20.82 -25.74
CA ALA A 19 2.78 20.93 -25.37
C ALA A 19 2.00 19.75 -25.97
N VAL A 20 1.39 18.94 -25.11
CA VAL A 20 0.40 17.92 -25.52
C VAL A 20 -0.88 18.66 -25.90
N ALA A 21 -1.09 18.83 -27.21
CA ALA A 21 -2.29 19.40 -27.77
C ALA A 21 -3.45 18.39 -27.72
N ALA A 22 -4.55 18.80 -27.09
CA ALA A 22 -5.85 18.16 -27.21
C ALA A 22 -6.39 18.32 -28.64
N ALA A 23 -6.70 17.22 -29.31
CA ALA A 23 -7.43 17.21 -30.57
C ALA A 23 -8.83 16.62 -30.33
N ALA A 24 -9.83 17.49 -30.37
CA ALA A 24 -11.22 17.13 -30.56
C ALA A 24 -11.44 16.79 -32.04
N LEU A 25 -11.98 15.61 -32.34
CA LEU A 25 -12.63 15.34 -33.62
C LEU A 25 -13.88 14.49 -33.38
N SER A 26 -15.00 15.08 -33.77
CA SER A 26 -16.24 14.46 -34.19
C SER A 26 -15.98 13.44 -35.30
N ASP A 27 -16.66 12.29 -35.27
CA ASP A 27 -17.33 11.74 -36.45
C ASP A 27 -18.23 10.56 -36.09
N SER A 28 -19.40 10.55 -36.74
CA SER A 28 -20.49 9.58 -36.59
C SER A 28 -20.16 8.22 -37.22
N PRO A 29 -20.75 7.09 -36.75
CA PRO A 29 -20.50 5.79 -37.34
C PRO A 29 -21.29 5.60 -38.65
N PRO A 30 -20.73 4.90 -39.67
CA PRO A 30 -21.49 4.54 -40.86
C PRO A 30 -22.36 3.30 -40.60
N THR A 31 -23.59 3.39 -41.08
CA THR A 31 -24.57 2.32 -41.23
C THR A 31 -24.11 1.30 -42.29
N ILE A 32 -24.26 0.01 -42.00
CA ILE A 32 -24.18 -1.09 -43.00
C ILE A 32 -25.51 -1.85 -42.93
N PRO A 33 -26.13 -2.18 -44.09
CA PRO A 33 -27.50 -2.69 -44.13
C PRO A 33 -27.60 -4.19 -43.86
N MET A 34 -28.79 -4.56 -43.40
CA MET A 34 -29.30 -5.93 -43.31
C MET A 34 -29.47 -6.53 -44.71
N ASP A 35 -29.12 -7.81 -44.86
CA ASP A 35 -29.72 -8.71 -45.84
C ASP A 35 -30.12 -10.01 -45.14
N ASP A 36 -31.40 -10.33 -45.29
CA ASP A 36 -32.05 -11.60 -44.95
C ASP A 36 -31.66 -12.68 -45.98
N ALA A 37 -31.54 -13.94 -45.54
CA ALA A 37 -32.29 -15.09 -46.08
C ALA A 37 -31.69 -16.46 -45.67
N ASP A 38 -32.60 -17.27 -45.10
CA ASP A 38 -32.84 -18.70 -45.38
C ASP A 38 -31.93 -19.84 -44.86
N ASP A 39 -32.50 -20.49 -43.84
CA ASP A 39 -33.03 -21.86 -43.83
C ASP A 39 -32.11 -23.11 -43.63
N GLN A 40 -32.28 -23.66 -42.42
CA GLN A 40 -32.50 -25.08 -42.06
C GLN A 40 -31.34 -26.11 -42.01
N PRO A 41 -31.50 -27.16 -41.15
CA PRO A 41 -30.41 -27.69 -40.32
C PRO A 41 -29.90 -29.06 -40.77
N SER A 42 -28.68 -29.42 -40.36
CA SER A 42 -28.26 -30.83 -40.41
C SER A 42 -27.44 -31.27 -39.19
N SER A 43 -27.99 -32.27 -38.53
CA SER A 43 -27.40 -33.08 -37.47
C SER A 43 -26.18 -33.88 -37.94
N LYS A 44 -25.13 -33.99 -37.11
CA LYS A 44 -24.37 -35.24 -36.91
C LYS A 44 -23.39 -35.16 -35.72
N LYS A 45 -23.38 -36.25 -34.95
CA LYS A 45 -22.68 -36.54 -33.68
C LYS A 45 -21.14 -36.44 -33.74
N PRO A 46 -20.44 -36.29 -32.59
CA PRO A 46 -19.00 -36.00 -32.54
C PRO A 46 -18.12 -37.24 -32.75
N ARG A 47 -16.96 -37.04 -33.38
CA ARG A 47 -15.87 -38.02 -33.50
C ARG A 47 -15.10 -38.12 -32.17
N LYS A 48 -14.85 -39.36 -31.73
CA LYS A 48 -13.93 -39.72 -30.64
C LYS A 48 -12.51 -39.24 -30.97
N ILE A 49 -11.91 -38.47 -30.05
CA ILE A 49 -10.47 -38.17 -30.03
C ILE A 49 -9.83 -39.07 -28.97
N VAL A 50 -8.73 -39.70 -29.36
CA VAL A 50 -7.88 -40.61 -28.59
C VAL A 50 -6.93 -39.78 -27.72
N ASN A 51 -6.86 -40.05 -26.42
CA ASN A 51 -5.88 -39.47 -25.50
C ASN A 51 -4.50 -40.13 -25.67
N PRO A 52 -3.39 -39.37 -25.67
CA PRO A 52 -2.09 -39.86 -25.25
C PRO A 52 -1.79 -39.46 -23.80
N SER A 53 -1.56 -40.48 -22.97
CA SER A 53 -0.80 -40.54 -21.71
C SER A 53 -0.29 -39.24 -21.08
N SER A 54 -0.89 -38.84 -19.96
CA SER A 54 -0.32 -37.92 -18.97
C SER A 54 0.34 -38.70 -17.83
N SER A 55 1.59 -38.35 -17.57
CA SER A 55 2.42 -38.77 -16.43
C SER A 55 1.80 -38.38 -15.08
N ASN A 56 1.98 -39.27 -14.10
CA ASN A 56 1.49 -39.19 -12.71
C ASN A 56 1.80 -37.85 -12.02
N ILE A 57 0.76 -37.06 -11.79
CA ILE A 57 0.64 -36.11 -10.68
C ILE A 57 -0.61 -36.56 -9.91
N THR A 58 -0.46 -36.73 -8.61
CA THR A 58 -1.39 -37.43 -7.71
C THR A 58 -2.80 -36.84 -7.71
N ASP A 59 -3.79 -37.67 -8.06
CA ASP A 59 -5.24 -37.42 -8.07
C ASP A 59 -5.82 -37.10 -6.66
N ASP A 60 -5.00 -37.17 -5.61
CA ASP A 60 -5.39 -36.92 -4.23
C ASP A 60 -5.36 -35.42 -3.85
N ASP A 61 -4.44 -34.61 -4.39
CA ASP A 61 -4.37 -33.17 -4.07
C ASP A 61 -5.54 -32.37 -4.69
N ASP A 62 -5.97 -32.73 -5.90
CA ASP A 62 -7.13 -32.12 -6.56
C ASP A 62 -8.45 -32.53 -5.88
N ARG A 63 -8.51 -33.72 -5.26
CA ARG A 63 -9.67 -34.14 -4.45
C ARG A 63 -9.74 -33.41 -3.11
N ILE A 64 -8.60 -33.15 -2.48
CA ILE A 64 -8.52 -32.39 -1.21
C ILE A 64 -8.88 -30.92 -1.45
N GLN A 65 -8.39 -30.30 -2.52
CA GLN A 65 -8.77 -28.93 -2.90
C GLN A 65 -10.26 -28.82 -3.29
N ARG A 66 -10.81 -29.81 -4.00
CA ARG A 66 -12.26 -29.86 -4.31
C ARG A 66 -13.13 -30.13 -3.08
N ALA A 67 -12.65 -30.89 -2.10
CA ALA A 67 -13.34 -31.12 -0.83
C ALA A 67 -13.36 -29.84 0.04
N ALA A 68 -12.26 -29.10 0.09
CA ALA A 68 -12.18 -27.78 0.71
C ALA A 68 -13.16 -26.79 0.02
N LEU A 69 -13.20 -26.78 -1.31
CA LEU A 69 -14.14 -25.96 -2.09
C LEU A 69 -15.62 -26.36 -1.90
N MET A 70 -15.93 -27.63 -1.63
CA MET A 70 -17.30 -28.08 -1.36
C MET A 70 -17.81 -27.62 0.02
N ILE A 71 -16.91 -27.46 1.00
CA ILE A 71 -17.25 -27.04 2.37
C ILE A 71 -17.38 -25.51 2.48
N ILE A 72 -16.59 -24.76 1.70
CA ILE A 72 -16.73 -23.29 1.57
C ILE A 72 -18.07 -22.90 0.94
N LYS A 73 -18.69 -23.79 0.15
CA LYS A 73 -19.88 -23.48 -0.66
C LYS A 73 -21.25 -23.59 0.03
N ASN A 74 -21.41 -23.98 1.31
CA ASN A 74 -22.75 -23.98 1.93
C ASN A 74 -22.80 -23.69 3.45
N PRO A 75 -23.76 -22.86 3.94
CA PRO A 75 -23.57 -22.02 5.12
C PRO A 75 -24.64 -22.28 6.21
N ILE A 76 -24.34 -23.00 7.29
CA ILE A 76 -25.24 -23.01 8.49
C ILE A 76 -24.50 -22.96 9.84
N LEU A 77 -23.18 -23.17 9.94
CA LEU A 77 -22.52 -23.21 11.25
C LEU A 77 -21.25 -22.35 11.31
N THR A 78 -21.15 -21.56 12.38
CA THR A 78 -19.89 -20.96 12.86
C THR A 78 -19.14 -21.97 13.74
N VAL A 79 -17.81 -21.85 13.86
CA VAL A 79 -16.93 -22.78 14.62
C VAL A 79 -17.39 -23.01 16.08
N PRO A 80 -17.87 -22.00 16.84
CA PRO A 80 -18.40 -22.24 18.18
C PRO A 80 -19.70 -23.06 18.19
N GLN A 81 -20.53 -22.95 17.15
CA GLN A 81 -21.78 -23.71 17.02
C GLN A 81 -21.54 -25.14 16.55
N ALA A 82 -20.51 -25.38 15.73
CA ALA A 82 -20.10 -26.74 15.35
C ALA A 82 -19.50 -27.49 16.54
N MET A 83 -18.66 -26.82 17.34
CA MET A 83 -18.07 -27.42 18.55
C MET A 83 -19.06 -27.55 19.71
N SER A 84 -19.98 -26.60 19.91
CA SER A 84 -21.05 -26.79 20.91
C SER A 84 -21.99 -27.91 20.48
N CYS A 85 -22.27 -28.09 19.18
CA CYS A 85 -23.02 -29.24 18.68
C CYS A 85 -22.29 -30.59 18.87
N CYS A 86 -20.97 -30.59 19.07
CA CYS A 86 -20.22 -31.83 19.37
C CYS A 86 -20.41 -32.32 20.80
N GLU A 87 -20.95 -31.50 21.72
CA GLU A 87 -21.43 -31.93 23.04
C GLU A 87 -22.96 -32.06 23.12
N PHE A 88 -23.68 -31.67 22.07
CA PHE A 88 -25.09 -32.05 21.90
C PHE A 88 -25.14 -33.50 21.41
N THR A 89 -25.42 -34.40 22.35
CA THR A 89 -25.85 -35.77 22.07
C THR A 89 -26.84 -35.82 20.89
N GLU A 90 -26.82 -36.90 20.10
CA GLU A 90 -27.66 -37.18 18.91
C GLU A 90 -29.18 -36.91 19.05
N PHE A 91 -29.66 -36.51 20.24
CA PHE A 91 -31.05 -36.46 20.63
C PHE A 91 -31.78 -35.13 20.43
N GLU A 92 -31.12 -33.99 20.18
CA GLU A 92 -31.82 -32.68 20.19
C GLU A 92 -31.95 -31.96 18.83
N CYS A 93 -31.24 -32.38 17.77
CA CYS A 93 -31.46 -31.84 16.43
C CYS A 93 -32.62 -32.58 15.72
N LYS A 94 -33.81 -31.96 15.62
CA LYS A 94 -34.99 -32.57 14.95
C LYS A 94 -34.90 -32.62 13.41
N ASP A 95 -33.89 -32.01 12.81
CA ASP A 95 -33.70 -31.98 11.35
C ASP A 95 -32.91 -33.21 10.87
N ARG A 96 -33.62 -34.14 10.22
CA ARG A 96 -33.05 -35.37 9.67
C ARG A 96 -31.95 -35.13 8.63
N ALA A 97 -31.98 -34.03 7.87
CA ALA A 97 -30.98 -33.73 6.85
C ALA A 97 -29.65 -33.29 7.47
N ILE A 98 -29.71 -32.57 8.60
CA ILE A 98 -28.53 -32.16 9.37
C ILE A 98 -27.92 -33.38 10.07
N GLN A 99 -28.74 -34.20 10.73
CA GLN A 99 -28.27 -35.46 11.36
C GLN A 99 -27.57 -36.37 10.35
N GLN A 100 -28.13 -36.51 9.15
CA GLN A 100 -27.56 -37.36 8.10
C GLN A 100 -26.24 -36.80 7.53
N ARG A 101 -26.07 -35.47 7.52
CA ARG A 101 -24.82 -34.81 7.09
C ARG A 101 -23.73 -34.94 8.15
N VAL A 102 -24.06 -34.75 9.43
CA VAL A 102 -23.12 -34.97 10.56
C VAL A 102 -22.66 -36.42 10.60
N ARG A 103 -23.57 -37.39 10.46
CA ARG A 103 -23.21 -38.81 10.36
C ARG A 103 -22.31 -39.11 9.18
N ARG A 104 -22.54 -38.51 8.00
CA ARG A 104 -21.66 -38.66 6.83
C ARG A 104 -20.28 -38.04 7.02
N PHE A 105 -20.19 -36.97 7.81
CA PHE A 105 -18.92 -36.33 8.15
C PHE A 105 -18.12 -37.19 9.15
N HIS A 106 -18.75 -37.68 10.22
CA HIS A 106 -18.12 -38.65 11.13
C HIS A 106 -17.72 -39.93 10.40
N THR A 107 -18.58 -40.47 9.52
CA THR A 107 -18.22 -41.64 8.70
C THR A 107 -17.01 -41.37 7.78
N LYS A 108 -16.73 -40.12 7.40
CA LYS A 108 -15.55 -39.75 6.60
C LYS A 108 -14.30 -39.54 7.45
N LEU A 109 -14.44 -39.00 8.66
CA LEU A 109 -13.38 -38.94 9.68
C LEU A 109 -12.96 -40.34 10.15
N ASP A 110 -13.93 -41.18 10.51
CA ASP A 110 -13.73 -42.56 10.99
C ASP A 110 -13.12 -43.47 9.90
N LYS A 111 -13.38 -43.17 8.62
CA LYS A 111 -12.79 -43.88 7.47
C LYS A 111 -11.44 -43.32 7.04
N GLY A 112 -10.89 -42.32 7.74
CA GLY A 112 -9.59 -41.71 7.41
C GLY A 112 -9.57 -40.93 6.09
N ILE A 113 -10.74 -40.59 5.54
CA ILE A 113 -10.87 -39.88 4.24
C ILE A 113 -10.60 -38.38 4.42
N VAL A 114 -10.86 -37.85 5.61
CA VAL A 114 -10.41 -36.52 6.05
C VAL A 114 -9.62 -36.75 7.33
N ASN A 115 -8.31 -36.53 7.27
CA ASN A 115 -7.47 -36.64 8.46
C ASN A 115 -7.84 -35.51 9.43
N ALA A 116 -8.14 -35.86 10.69
CA ALA A 116 -8.47 -34.91 11.75
C ALA A 116 -7.33 -33.90 11.97
N ASP A 117 -6.08 -34.33 11.79
CA ASP A 117 -4.90 -33.46 11.88
C ASP A 117 -4.92 -32.40 10.78
N THR A 118 -5.18 -32.80 9.52
CA THR A 118 -5.30 -31.88 8.39
C THR A 118 -6.46 -30.89 8.56
N PHE A 119 -7.58 -31.31 9.14
CA PHE A 119 -8.71 -30.42 9.44
C PHE A 119 -8.36 -29.39 10.51
N ASN A 120 -7.66 -29.82 11.57
CA ASN A 120 -7.19 -28.93 12.63
C ASN A 120 -6.14 -27.94 12.10
N ASP A 121 -5.24 -28.39 11.22
CA ASP A 121 -4.22 -27.54 10.60
C ASP A 121 -4.83 -26.46 9.70
N ILE A 122 -5.76 -26.81 8.81
CA ILE A 122 -6.48 -25.84 7.96
C ILE A 122 -7.25 -24.83 8.83
N THR A 123 -7.88 -25.30 9.91
CA THR A 123 -8.62 -24.43 10.82
C THR A 123 -7.67 -23.46 11.54
N LYS A 124 -6.51 -23.94 11.97
CA LYS A 124 -5.48 -23.13 12.62
C LYS A 124 -4.91 -22.08 11.66
N GLU A 125 -4.54 -22.48 10.44
CA GLU A 125 -4.04 -21.56 9.41
C GLU A 125 -5.03 -20.42 9.11
N PHE A 126 -6.32 -20.75 9.05
CA PHE A 126 -7.37 -19.75 8.87
C PHE A 126 -7.50 -18.80 10.07
N GLN A 127 -7.41 -19.31 11.30
CA GLN A 127 -7.41 -18.47 12.50
C GLN A 127 -6.17 -17.57 12.58
N ASP A 128 -5.00 -18.08 12.21
CA ASP A 128 -3.76 -17.32 12.15
C ASP A 128 -3.86 -16.20 11.11
N THR A 129 -4.46 -16.48 9.95
CA THR A 129 -4.75 -15.49 8.90
C THR A 129 -5.70 -14.41 9.40
N ILE A 130 -6.78 -14.78 10.11
CA ILE A 130 -7.69 -13.80 10.73
C ILE A 130 -6.96 -12.95 11.77
N SER A 131 -6.11 -13.55 12.60
CA SER A 131 -5.34 -12.84 13.61
C SER A 131 -4.38 -11.81 12.98
N PHE A 132 -3.69 -12.21 11.90
CA PHE A 132 -2.83 -11.32 11.13
C PHE A 132 -3.61 -10.19 10.47
N ALA A 133 -4.77 -10.48 9.88
CA ALA A 133 -5.64 -9.48 9.27
C ALA A 133 -6.20 -8.48 10.30
N LYS A 134 -6.45 -8.89 11.56
CA LYS A 134 -6.84 -7.96 12.64
C LYS A 134 -5.72 -6.97 12.97
N LYS A 135 -4.45 -7.42 13.00
CA LYS A 135 -3.31 -6.51 13.15
C LYS A 135 -3.24 -5.51 11.99
N ALA A 136 -3.54 -5.96 10.76
CA ALA A 136 -3.63 -5.07 9.61
C ALA A 136 -4.74 -4.02 9.80
N CYS A 137 -5.92 -4.40 10.31
CA CYS A 137 -6.99 -3.44 10.65
C CYS A 137 -6.50 -2.37 11.63
N ASP A 138 -5.78 -2.77 12.69
CA ASP A 138 -5.26 -1.83 13.69
C ASP A 138 -4.24 -0.87 13.08
N PHE A 139 -3.32 -1.37 12.25
CA PHE A 139 -2.34 -0.56 11.53
C PHE A 139 -3.00 0.46 10.60
N LEU A 140 -3.95 0.02 9.77
CA LEU A 140 -4.67 0.85 8.79
C LEU A 140 -5.55 1.91 9.45
N THR A 141 -6.15 1.58 10.61
CA THR A 141 -6.98 2.51 11.39
C THR A 141 -6.14 3.62 12.02
N LYS A 142 -4.90 3.33 12.44
CA LYS A 142 -3.97 4.33 13.00
C LYS A 142 -3.28 5.18 11.92
N SER A 143 -3.08 4.62 10.74
CA SER A 143 -2.32 5.23 9.64
C SER A 143 -3.26 5.95 8.67
N THR A 144 -3.72 7.14 9.03
CA THR A 144 -4.74 7.88 8.26
C THR A 144 -4.19 8.79 7.16
N ASP A 145 -2.88 9.07 7.20
CA ASP A 145 -2.13 9.84 6.21
C ASP A 145 -0.65 9.37 6.19
N PRO A 146 0.18 9.82 5.23
CA PRO A 146 1.58 9.37 5.10
C PRO A 146 2.43 9.64 6.34
N PHE A 147 2.17 10.73 7.06
CA PHE A 147 2.91 11.11 8.26
C PHE A 147 2.60 10.18 9.42
N LEU A 148 1.32 9.87 9.63
CA LEU A 148 0.89 8.92 10.66
C LEU A 148 1.27 7.48 10.30
N ALA A 149 1.27 7.10 9.02
CA ALA A 149 1.79 5.82 8.56
C ALA A 149 3.27 5.66 8.94
N VAL A 150 4.12 6.66 8.64
CA VAL A 150 5.54 6.63 9.04
C VAL A 150 5.73 6.70 10.55
N LYS A 151 4.89 7.45 11.27
CA LYS A 151 4.91 7.47 12.75
C LYS A 151 4.64 6.07 13.31
N THR A 152 3.57 5.41 12.86
CA THR A 152 3.22 4.04 13.28
C THR A 152 4.32 3.04 12.92
N CYS A 153 4.89 3.13 11.72
CA CYS A 153 6.06 2.30 11.35
C CYS A 153 7.25 2.55 12.27
N SER A 154 7.57 3.82 12.55
CA SER A 154 8.70 4.19 13.40
C SER A 154 8.55 3.69 14.83
N GLU A 155 7.34 3.81 15.40
CA GLU A 155 7.01 3.31 16.74
C GLU A 155 7.19 1.80 16.81
N GLN A 156 6.63 1.08 15.83
CA GLN A 156 6.77 -0.37 15.77
C GLN A 156 8.23 -0.81 15.59
N LEU A 157 9.03 -0.13 14.75
CA LEU A 157 10.45 -0.43 14.58
C LEU A 157 11.24 -0.22 15.89
N LEU A 158 10.99 0.89 16.60
CA LEU A 158 11.61 1.18 17.90
C LEU A 158 11.24 0.13 18.96
N GLU A 159 9.96 -0.22 19.08
CA GLU A 159 9.47 -1.28 19.98
C GLU A 159 10.12 -2.64 19.70
N ASN A 160 10.54 -2.87 18.45
CA ASN A 160 11.20 -4.09 18.00
C ASN A 160 12.73 -3.99 17.93
N GLY A 161 13.33 -2.96 18.54
CA GLY A 161 14.77 -2.86 18.74
C GLY A 161 15.56 -2.26 17.58
N PHE A 162 14.89 -1.67 16.58
CA PHE A 162 15.59 -0.92 15.52
C PHE A 162 16.09 0.42 16.05
N VAL A 163 17.28 0.84 15.62
CA VAL A 163 17.90 2.10 15.99
C VAL A 163 17.56 3.18 14.97
N LYS A 164 16.96 4.28 15.41
CA LYS A 164 16.70 5.45 14.55
C LYS A 164 17.99 6.20 14.24
N LEU A 165 18.31 6.32 12.96
CA LEU A 165 19.42 7.12 12.44
C LEU A 165 18.96 8.52 12.06
N SER A 166 19.84 9.50 12.26
CA SER A 166 19.66 10.84 11.70
C SER A 166 20.06 10.84 10.23
N LYS A 167 19.13 11.18 9.33
CA LYS A 167 19.43 11.33 7.90
C LYS A 167 20.51 12.40 7.62
N ARG A 168 20.67 13.37 8.52
CA ARG A 168 21.60 14.51 8.40
C ARG A 168 23.01 14.21 8.87
N GLU A 169 23.22 13.11 9.57
CA GLU A 169 24.52 12.75 10.12
C GLU A 169 25.17 11.60 9.34
N PRO A 170 26.50 11.49 9.35
CA PRO A 170 27.19 10.31 8.84
C PRO A 170 26.71 9.03 9.52
N PHE A 171 26.64 7.93 8.75
CA PHE A 171 26.37 6.58 9.26
C PHE A 171 27.65 5.86 9.71
N ALA A 172 28.81 6.39 9.33
CA ALA A 172 30.12 5.87 9.73
C ALA A 172 30.22 5.71 11.25
N GLY A 173 30.67 4.54 11.71
CA GLY A 173 30.81 4.21 13.13
C GLY A 173 29.49 3.99 13.89
N LYS A 174 28.33 4.08 13.21
CA LYS A 174 27.00 3.81 13.81
C LYS A 174 26.42 2.46 13.39
N LEU A 175 26.83 1.97 12.22
CA LEU A 175 26.41 0.67 11.72
C LEU A 175 27.40 -0.40 12.17
N VAL A 176 26.88 -1.46 12.77
CA VAL A 176 27.60 -2.71 12.98
C VAL A 176 26.99 -3.78 12.08
N PRO A 177 27.73 -4.85 11.70
CA PRO A 177 27.17 -6.10 11.18
C PRO A 177 26.68 -7.01 12.32
N ALA A 178 25.74 -7.91 12.03
CA ALA A 178 25.09 -8.67 13.09
C ALA A 178 26.13 -9.57 13.75
N CYS A 179 26.27 -9.50 15.07
CA CYS A 179 27.26 -10.28 15.79
C CYS A 179 26.59 -11.21 16.80
N PHE A 180 27.04 -12.47 16.81
CA PHE A 180 26.58 -13.49 17.72
C PHE A 180 27.35 -13.35 19.04
N PHE A 181 26.76 -12.70 20.05
CA PHE A 181 27.26 -12.82 21.42
C PHE A 181 26.79 -14.18 21.95
N GLY A 182 27.74 -15.04 22.32
CA GLY A 182 27.49 -16.44 22.72
C GLY A 182 26.52 -16.62 23.91
N PRO A 183 26.39 -17.86 24.44
CA PRO A 183 25.26 -18.33 25.28
C PRO A 183 25.08 -17.63 26.65
N TYR A 184 25.88 -16.60 26.95
CA TYR A 184 25.87 -15.86 28.21
C TYR A 184 25.10 -14.52 28.14
N PHE A 185 24.62 -14.10 26.97
CA PHE A 185 23.71 -12.96 26.83
C PHE A 185 22.28 -13.46 26.59
N PRO A 186 21.29 -13.13 27.44
CA PRO A 186 19.94 -13.70 27.37
C PRO A 186 19.06 -13.10 26.26
N SER A 187 19.63 -12.54 25.20
CA SER A 187 18.91 -12.13 23.99
C SER A 187 19.77 -12.36 22.75
N ASN A 188 19.39 -13.37 21.96
CA ASN A 188 20.02 -13.76 20.70
C ASN A 188 19.94 -12.60 19.67
N VAL A 189 21.09 -12.26 19.05
CA VAL A 189 21.30 -11.18 18.07
C VAL A 189 21.02 -9.76 18.62
N LEU A 190 22.02 -9.14 19.23
CA LEU A 190 21.95 -7.75 19.69
C LEU A 190 22.60 -6.81 18.67
N GLY A 191 21.75 -5.99 18.04
CA GLY A 191 22.12 -4.79 17.29
C GLY A 191 22.54 -5.05 15.85
N CYS A 192 21.61 -4.89 14.91
CA CYS A 192 21.91 -4.63 13.49
C CYS A 192 20.77 -4.09 12.63
N SER A 193 19.77 -3.53 13.27
CA SER A 193 18.58 -3.06 12.59
C SER A 193 18.45 -1.57 12.79
N TYR A 194 18.24 -0.84 11.70
CA TYR A 194 18.28 0.60 11.68
C TYR A 194 17.15 1.13 10.82
N PHE A 195 16.74 2.36 11.08
CA PHE A 195 15.83 3.06 10.18
C PHE A 195 16.06 4.56 10.20
N TYR A 196 15.64 5.25 9.14
CA TYR A 196 15.58 6.70 9.12
C TYR A 196 14.38 7.17 8.31
N THR A 197 13.94 8.39 8.59
CA THR A 197 12.81 9.01 7.91
C THR A 197 13.25 10.22 7.10
N ILE A 198 12.59 10.45 5.97
CA ILE A 198 12.70 11.65 5.15
C ILE A 198 11.32 12.30 5.13
N ASN A 199 11.26 13.61 5.41
CA ASN A 199 10.03 14.39 5.51
C ASN A 199 9.02 13.89 6.58
N ASN A 200 9.37 12.83 7.33
CA ASN A 200 8.46 12.04 8.15
C ASN A 200 7.27 11.44 7.36
N SER A 201 7.39 11.29 6.05
CA SER A 201 6.41 10.61 5.19
C SER A 201 7.03 9.51 4.33
N THR A 202 8.36 9.44 4.27
CA THR A 202 9.12 8.32 3.72
C THR A 202 9.98 7.69 4.80
N ILE A 203 10.07 6.37 4.81
CA ILE A 203 10.87 5.60 5.78
C ILE A 203 11.68 4.52 5.07
N VAL A 204 12.93 4.39 5.49
CA VAL A 204 13.83 3.30 5.08
C VAL A 204 14.25 2.57 6.34
N ALA A 205 14.01 1.26 6.39
CA ALA A 205 14.43 0.40 7.50
C ALA A 205 15.19 -0.80 6.96
N PHE A 206 16.25 -1.22 7.65
CA PHE A 206 17.12 -2.29 7.16
C PHE A 206 17.76 -3.07 8.30
N THR A 207 18.12 -4.31 8.00
CA THR A 207 18.90 -5.21 8.86
C THR A 207 20.16 -5.63 8.13
N VAL A 208 21.31 -5.53 8.81
CA VAL A 208 22.63 -5.90 8.27
C VAL A 208 22.91 -7.38 8.57
N GLY A 209 23.09 -8.20 7.53
CA GLY A 209 23.50 -9.59 7.69
C GLY A 209 24.87 -9.73 8.36
N ALA A 210 25.04 -10.75 9.19
CA ALA A 210 26.25 -10.96 9.98
C ALA A 210 27.51 -11.18 9.14
N LYS A 211 27.34 -11.75 7.94
CA LYS A 211 28.44 -12.04 7.01
C LYS A 211 28.62 -10.95 5.94
N PHE A 212 27.92 -9.82 6.07
CA PHE A 212 27.98 -8.75 5.10
C PHE A 212 29.41 -8.25 4.89
N LYS A 213 29.77 -8.08 3.60
CA LYS A 213 31.02 -7.45 3.18
C LYS A 213 30.71 -6.30 2.23
N PRO A 214 31.51 -5.22 2.22
CA PRO A 214 31.37 -4.17 1.24
C PRO A 214 31.38 -4.74 -0.19
N GLY A 215 30.36 -4.41 -0.97
CA GLY A 215 30.16 -4.92 -2.33
C GLY A 215 29.11 -6.03 -2.42
N ASN A 216 28.69 -6.63 -1.30
CA ASN A 216 27.50 -7.48 -1.26
C ASN A 216 26.23 -6.65 -1.50
N GLY A 217 25.18 -7.30 -1.97
CA GLY A 217 23.97 -6.61 -2.41
C GLY A 217 22.90 -6.42 -1.33
N PHE A 218 21.76 -5.91 -1.79
CA PHE A 218 20.59 -5.57 -0.99
C PHE A 218 19.36 -6.35 -1.47
N LYS A 219 18.59 -6.88 -0.52
CA LYS A 219 17.27 -7.48 -0.71
C LYS A 219 16.23 -6.44 -0.32
N ILE A 220 15.60 -5.80 -1.29
CA ILE A 220 14.78 -4.61 -1.07
C ILE A 220 13.31 -4.92 -1.33
N VAL A 221 12.44 -4.61 -0.37
CA VAL A 221 10.98 -4.53 -0.58
C VAL A 221 10.57 -3.06 -0.56
N GLY A 222 10.16 -2.55 -1.71
CA GLY A 222 9.67 -1.19 -1.90
C GLY A 222 8.15 -1.13 -1.83
N GLY A 223 7.60 -0.10 -1.21
CA GLY A 223 6.17 0.24 -1.23
C GLY A 223 5.96 1.74 -1.14
N HIS A 224 4.73 2.18 -0.92
CA HIS A 224 4.42 3.60 -0.75
C HIS A 224 3.46 3.87 0.42
N THR A 225 3.59 5.05 1.02
CA THR A 225 2.89 5.46 2.25
C THR A 225 1.68 6.35 1.99
N ASP A 226 1.52 6.86 0.77
CA ASP A 226 0.43 7.72 0.38
C ASP A 226 -0.72 6.98 -0.27
N SER A 227 -1.85 7.69 -0.33
CA SER A 227 -3.07 7.21 -0.97
C SER A 227 -3.86 8.42 -1.45
N PRO A 228 -4.74 8.27 -2.45
CA PRO A 228 -5.55 9.38 -2.92
C PRO A 228 -6.49 9.88 -1.83
N HIS A 229 -6.51 11.20 -1.60
CA HIS A 229 -7.35 11.82 -0.57
C HIS A 229 -7.67 13.29 -0.88
N LEU A 230 -8.58 13.87 -0.10
CA LEU A 230 -8.83 15.32 -0.13
C LEU A 230 -7.83 16.02 0.78
N LYS A 231 -6.97 16.86 0.21
CA LYS A 231 -5.93 17.59 0.92
C LYS A 231 -6.35 19.03 1.15
N VAL A 232 -6.07 19.59 2.32
CA VAL A 232 -6.45 20.97 2.66
C VAL A 232 -5.60 21.95 1.86
N LYS A 233 -6.23 22.90 1.16
CA LYS A 233 -5.52 23.92 0.37
C LYS A 233 -4.70 24.86 1.26
N PRO A 234 -3.61 25.44 0.74
CA PRO A 234 -2.82 26.45 1.47
C PRO A 234 -3.63 27.67 1.90
N MET A 235 -4.71 28.01 1.19
CA MET A 235 -5.69 29.03 1.59
C MET A 235 -7.04 28.31 1.65
N SER A 236 -7.38 27.83 2.84
CA SER A 236 -8.46 26.87 3.05
C SER A 236 -9.82 27.50 3.38
N LYS A 237 -9.84 28.80 3.70
CA LYS A 237 -11.06 29.51 4.07
C LYS A 237 -12.06 29.54 2.92
N ARG A 238 -13.22 28.90 3.11
CA ARG A 238 -14.35 28.91 2.18
C ARG A 238 -15.66 28.98 2.96
N SER A 239 -16.66 29.67 2.43
CA SER A 239 -18.01 29.67 2.98
C SER A 239 -19.04 29.79 1.87
N GLY A 240 -20.24 29.27 2.13
CA GLY A 240 -21.33 29.28 1.16
C GLY A 240 -22.65 28.97 1.84
N SER A 241 -23.69 29.74 1.51
CA SER A 241 -25.08 29.48 1.95
C SER A 241 -25.23 29.24 3.46
N GLY A 242 -24.53 30.03 4.29
CA GLY A 242 -24.58 29.91 5.76
C GLY A 242 -23.76 28.74 6.34
N CYS A 243 -23.03 28.00 5.51
CA CYS A 243 -22.10 26.95 5.92
C CYS A 243 -20.66 27.44 5.86
N VAL A 244 -19.86 27.00 6.84
CA VAL A 244 -18.40 27.06 6.81
C VAL A 244 -17.90 25.81 6.09
N GLN A 245 -17.07 26.01 5.08
CA GLN A 245 -16.51 24.96 4.25
C GLN A 245 -14.99 25.00 4.29
N LEU A 246 -14.37 23.93 3.78
CA LEU A 246 -12.94 23.88 3.59
C LEU A 246 -12.60 23.86 2.10
N GLY A 247 -11.66 24.71 1.69
CA GLY A 247 -10.97 24.59 0.41
C GLY A 247 -10.08 23.36 0.42
N VAL A 248 -10.35 22.40 -0.47
CA VAL A 248 -9.58 21.16 -0.60
C VAL A 248 -9.13 20.95 -2.03
N GLU A 249 -8.04 20.23 -2.22
CA GLU A 249 -7.56 19.74 -3.50
C GLU A 249 -7.60 18.21 -3.55
N CYS A 250 -7.74 17.68 -4.76
CA CYS A 250 -7.71 16.24 -5.03
C CYS A 250 -6.25 15.78 -5.14
N TYR A 251 -5.76 15.04 -4.14
CA TYR A 251 -4.44 14.42 -4.17
C TYR A 251 -4.51 13.03 -4.80
N GLY A 252 -3.74 12.77 -5.84
CA GLY A 252 -3.70 11.47 -6.53
C GLY A 252 -4.90 11.15 -7.43
N GLY A 253 -5.01 9.88 -7.83
CA GLY A 253 -6.00 9.37 -8.79
C GLY A 253 -7.33 8.89 -8.19
N GLY A 254 -7.89 9.60 -7.21
CA GLY A 254 -9.02 9.12 -6.39
C GLY A 254 -10.33 8.86 -7.13
N LEU A 255 -11.09 7.87 -6.65
CA LEU A 255 -12.52 7.68 -6.99
C LEU A 255 -13.38 8.66 -6.19
N TRP A 256 -13.37 9.93 -6.58
CA TRP A 256 -13.94 11.05 -5.80
C TRP A 256 -15.42 10.93 -5.45
N HIS A 257 -16.21 10.19 -6.23
CA HIS A 257 -17.60 9.93 -5.89
C HIS A 257 -17.76 9.13 -4.59
N THR A 258 -16.76 8.34 -4.20
CA THR A 258 -16.79 7.52 -2.97
C THR A 258 -16.51 8.32 -1.68
N TRP A 259 -16.04 9.56 -1.83
CA TRP A 259 -15.78 10.50 -0.74
C TRP A 259 -17.02 11.30 -0.30
N PHE A 260 -18.08 11.27 -1.12
CA PHE A 260 -19.36 11.85 -0.73
C PHE A 260 -20.03 11.02 0.37
N ASP A 261 -20.76 11.72 1.23
CA ASP A 261 -21.55 11.19 2.33
C ASP A 261 -20.77 10.33 3.33
N ARG A 262 -19.46 10.56 3.41
CA ARG A 262 -18.56 10.01 4.41
C ARG A 262 -18.42 10.93 5.62
N ASP A 263 -18.22 10.29 6.77
CA ASP A 263 -17.93 10.92 8.04
C ASP A 263 -16.42 11.15 8.11
N LEU A 264 -15.97 12.37 7.82
CA LEU A 264 -14.56 12.65 7.60
C LEU A 264 -13.88 13.27 8.83
N GLY A 265 -12.73 12.71 9.19
CA GLY A 265 -11.76 13.26 10.11
C GLY A 265 -10.67 14.05 9.38
N ILE A 266 -9.75 14.64 10.15
CA ILE A 266 -8.61 15.39 9.62
C ILE A 266 -7.32 14.91 10.29
N SER A 267 -6.30 14.62 9.52
CA SER A 267 -4.98 14.26 10.05
C SER A 267 -3.84 14.81 9.21
N GLY A 268 -2.65 14.88 9.81
CA GLY A 268 -1.43 15.25 9.11
C GLY A 268 -0.39 15.84 10.05
N ARG A 269 0.37 16.82 9.56
CA ARG A 269 1.42 17.50 10.33
C ARG A 269 1.17 18.98 10.51
N VAL A 270 1.70 19.50 11.61
CA VAL A 270 1.69 20.92 11.96
C VAL A 270 3.09 21.34 12.33
N LEU A 271 3.57 22.44 11.76
CA LEU A 271 4.79 23.11 12.19
C LEU A 271 4.42 24.08 13.30
N VAL A 272 5.01 23.88 14.49
CA VAL A 272 4.69 24.60 15.71
C VAL A 272 5.90 25.42 16.13
N ARG A 273 5.68 26.71 16.40
CA ARG A 273 6.66 27.59 17.04
C ARG A 273 6.71 27.27 18.53
N THR A 274 7.86 26.82 18.98
CA THR A 274 8.17 26.56 20.38
C THR A 274 9.36 27.41 20.80
N THR A 275 9.63 27.46 22.10
CA THR A 275 10.83 28.09 22.64
C THR A 275 11.77 26.99 23.11
N ASP A 276 13.01 27.03 22.63
CA ASP A 276 14.05 26.12 23.08
C ASP A 276 14.35 26.37 24.57
N ALA A 277 14.25 25.32 25.38
CA ALA A 277 14.32 25.44 26.84
C ALA A 277 15.68 25.99 27.31
N ASP A 278 16.77 25.62 26.63
CA ASP A 278 18.14 25.98 27.03
C ASP A 278 18.53 27.37 26.50
N THR A 279 18.25 27.63 25.23
CA THR A 279 18.71 28.84 24.55
C THR A 279 17.72 29.99 24.59
N GLN A 280 16.48 29.74 25.00
CA GLN A 280 15.36 30.70 24.97
C GLN A 280 15.11 31.30 23.57
N LYS A 281 15.54 30.61 22.51
CA LYS A 281 15.34 31.02 21.12
C LYS A 281 14.12 30.32 20.53
N GLU A 282 13.49 30.98 19.56
CA GLU A 282 12.42 30.36 18.78
C GLU A 282 12.95 29.13 18.04
N LYS A 283 12.19 28.04 18.12
CA LYS A 283 12.43 26.77 17.45
C LYS A 283 11.15 26.37 16.72
N ILE A 284 11.29 25.78 15.54
CA ILE A 284 10.16 25.17 14.83
C ILE A 284 10.26 23.66 14.99
N GLU A 285 9.20 23.06 15.52
CA GLU A 285 9.07 21.63 15.67
C GLU A 285 7.90 21.12 14.82
N GLN A 286 8.03 19.90 14.31
CA GLN A 286 6.94 19.23 13.62
C GLN A 286 6.18 18.38 14.63
N GLN A 287 4.88 18.61 14.75
CA GLN A 287 3.94 17.77 15.49
C GLN A 287 2.94 17.11 14.53
N PHE A 288 2.30 16.03 14.97
CA PHE A 288 1.28 15.33 14.19
C PHE A 288 -0.09 15.53 14.84
N VAL A 289 -1.09 15.82 14.02
CA VAL A 289 -2.47 16.01 14.48
C VAL A 289 -3.35 14.89 13.94
N HIS A 290 -4.22 14.34 14.78
CA HIS A 290 -5.15 13.28 14.40
C HIS A 290 -6.52 13.56 15.03
N ILE A 291 -7.35 14.31 14.32
CA ILE A 291 -8.73 14.61 14.72
C ILE A 291 -9.59 13.40 14.33
N ASN A 292 -9.57 12.38 15.18
CA ASN A 292 -10.27 11.10 14.95
C ASN A 292 -11.74 11.15 15.34
N ARG A 293 -12.49 12.08 14.75
CA ARG A 293 -13.94 12.22 14.90
C ARG A 293 -14.52 12.93 13.66
N PRO A 294 -15.79 12.70 13.31
CA PRO A 294 -16.41 13.32 12.15
C PRO A 294 -16.54 14.83 12.35
N VAL A 295 -15.69 15.60 11.67
CA VAL A 295 -15.67 17.07 11.70
C VAL A 295 -15.92 17.68 10.34
N ALA A 296 -15.92 16.87 9.29
CA ALA A 296 -16.07 17.31 7.91
C ALA A 296 -16.98 16.34 7.15
N ARG A 297 -17.75 16.87 6.19
CA ARG A 297 -18.57 16.05 5.29
C ARG A 297 -18.72 16.68 3.91
N VAL A 298 -18.44 15.90 2.86
CA VAL A 298 -18.82 16.24 1.49
C VAL A 298 -20.20 15.64 1.24
N SER A 299 -21.24 16.47 1.08
CA SER A 299 -22.62 15.97 0.95
C SER A 299 -23.04 15.86 -0.51
N THR A 300 -23.75 14.79 -0.88
CA THR A 300 -24.34 14.71 -2.22
C THR A 300 -25.45 15.74 -2.41
N LEU A 301 -25.64 16.19 -3.65
CA LEU A 301 -26.84 16.94 -4.01
C LEU A 301 -28.04 15.99 -4.01
N CYS A 302 -29.13 16.42 -3.37
CA CYS A 302 -30.38 15.67 -3.35
C CYS A 302 -30.84 15.30 -4.77
N ILE A 303 -31.21 14.04 -4.96
CA ILE A 303 -31.69 13.49 -6.25
C ILE A 303 -32.86 14.28 -6.86
N HIS A 304 -33.69 14.91 -6.02
CA HIS A 304 -34.85 15.71 -6.42
C HIS A 304 -34.47 17.02 -7.15
N LEU A 305 -33.24 17.50 -6.96
CA LEU A 305 -32.70 18.73 -7.56
C LEU A 305 -31.88 18.44 -8.82
N GLN A 306 -31.88 17.19 -9.29
CA GLN A 306 -31.13 16.77 -10.46
C GLN A 306 -32.08 16.31 -11.57
N THR A 307 -31.74 16.67 -12.80
CA THR A 307 -32.34 16.09 -14.00
C THR A 307 -32.07 14.58 -14.08
N ALA A 308 -32.81 13.86 -14.92
CA ALA A 308 -32.56 12.43 -15.12
C ALA A 308 -31.15 12.15 -15.68
N GLU A 309 -30.62 13.04 -16.53
CA GLU A 309 -29.29 12.92 -17.13
C GLU A 309 -28.16 13.16 -16.11
N GLU A 310 -28.29 14.19 -15.27
CA GLU A 310 -27.32 14.45 -14.19
C GLU A 310 -27.23 13.27 -13.23
N ARG A 311 -28.38 12.68 -12.88
CA ARG A 311 -28.46 11.48 -12.05
C ARG A 311 -27.78 10.27 -12.68
N GLY A 312 -28.01 10.06 -13.99
CA GLY A 312 -27.43 8.93 -14.71
C GLY A 312 -25.91 9.00 -14.87
N SER A 313 -25.32 10.20 -14.82
CA SER A 313 -23.88 10.39 -15.07
C SER A 313 -23.03 10.63 -13.81
N PHE A 314 -23.64 11.12 -12.71
CA PHE A 314 -22.97 11.50 -11.46
C PHE A 314 -21.62 12.23 -11.69
N LYS A 315 -21.63 13.23 -12.57
CA LYS A 315 -20.42 14.01 -12.89
C LYS A 315 -20.13 14.99 -11.76
N THR A 316 -18.96 14.87 -11.15
CA THR A 316 -18.52 15.72 -10.05
C THR A 316 -17.46 16.71 -10.53
N ASN A 317 -17.67 18.01 -10.30
CA ASN A 317 -16.63 19.01 -10.47
C ASN A 317 -15.71 18.96 -9.23
N LYS A 318 -14.41 18.70 -9.46
CA LYS A 318 -13.44 18.53 -8.37
C LYS A 318 -13.21 19.78 -7.52
N GLU A 319 -13.41 20.97 -8.08
CA GLU A 319 -13.25 22.25 -7.38
C GLU A 319 -14.53 22.65 -6.63
N GLU A 320 -15.67 22.52 -7.29
CA GLU A 320 -16.92 23.08 -6.78
C GLU A 320 -17.67 22.12 -5.85
N HIS A 321 -17.62 20.81 -6.12
CA HIS A 321 -18.52 19.83 -5.48
C HIS A 321 -17.84 19.00 -4.38
N LEU A 322 -16.53 19.16 -4.14
CA LEU A 322 -15.78 18.38 -3.16
C LEU A 322 -15.41 19.15 -1.90
N SER A 323 -15.79 20.42 -1.77
CA SER A 323 -15.51 21.20 -0.56
C SER A 323 -16.35 20.69 0.62
N PRO A 324 -15.73 20.10 1.65
CA PRO A 324 -16.45 19.57 2.80
C PRO A 324 -17.01 20.72 3.65
N ILE A 325 -18.16 20.46 4.26
CA ILE A 325 -18.79 21.32 5.25
C ILE A 325 -18.24 20.96 6.63
N LEU A 326 -17.81 21.96 7.40
CA LEU A 326 -17.34 21.79 8.78
C LEU A 326 -18.44 22.10 9.81
N GLY A 327 -19.38 22.97 9.46
CA GLY A 327 -20.47 23.38 10.32
C GLY A 327 -21.22 24.59 9.78
N THR A 328 -22.25 25.03 10.49
CA THR A 328 -22.98 26.25 10.16
C THR A 328 -22.24 27.47 10.70
N GLN A 329 -22.28 28.58 9.96
CA GLN A 329 -21.74 29.87 10.40
C GLN A 329 -22.28 30.23 11.79
N THR A 330 -23.60 30.23 11.98
CA THR A 330 -24.24 30.66 13.25
C THR A 330 -23.70 29.97 14.50
N LEU A 331 -23.56 28.64 14.49
CA LEU A 331 -23.05 27.91 15.66
C LEU A 331 -21.56 28.15 15.88
N LEU A 332 -20.76 28.12 14.81
CA LEU A 332 -19.32 28.39 14.92
C LEU A 332 -19.06 29.81 15.41
N GLU A 333 -19.93 30.75 15.04
CA GLU A 333 -19.92 32.13 15.54
C GLU A 333 -20.28 32.22 17.02
N ALA A 334 -21.35 31.56 17.44
CA ALA A 334 -21.80 31.55 18.83
C ALA A 334 -20.76 30.92 19.76
N SER A 335 -20.11 29.82 19.34
CA SER A 335 -19.12 29.10 20.13
C SER A 335 -17.76 29.82 20.26
N ALA A 336 -17.44 30.73 19.34
CA ALA A 336 -16.15 31.43 19.31
C ALA A 336 -16.14 32.80 20.04
N GLY A 337 -17.30 33.31 20.48
CA GLY A 337 -17.42 34.68 20.98
C GLY A 337 -17.06 35.73 19.90
N LYS A 338 -16.77 36.99 20.29
CA LYS A 338 -16.41 38.09 19.35
C LYS A 338 -15.12 37.85 18.51
N GLN A 339 -14.48 36.68 18.57
CA GLN A 339 -13.16 36.42 17.96
C GLN A 339 -13.17 35.74 16.58
N LEU A 340 -14.32 35.62 15.91
CA LEU A 340 -14.43 34.93 14.61
C LEU A 340 -13.54 35.46 13.49
N ASN A 341 -13.31 36.76 13.48
CA ASN A 341 -12.62 37.42 12.37
C ASN A 341 -11.11 37.31 12.44
N HIS A 342 -10.56 36.67 13.48
CA HIS A 342 -9.13 36.61 13.67
C HIS A 342 -8.65 35.16 13.86
N PRO A 343 -7.86 34.61 12.93
CA PRO A 343 -7.25 33.28 13.06
C PRO A 343 -6.09 33.29 14.06
N GLY A 344 -6.14 34.13 15.11
CA GLY A 344 -5.14 34.17 16.19
C GLY A 344 -3.71 34.45 15.75
N GLY A 345 -3.46 35.38 14.81
CA GLY A 345 -2.11 35.76 14.38
C GLY A 345 -1.97 37.26 14.23
N ASP A 346 -0.75 37.81 14.29
CA ASP A 346 -0.54 39.25 14.07
C ASP A 346 -1.21 39.73 12.77
N GLU A 347 -1.76 40.95 12.77
CA GLU A 347 -2.55 41.51 11.66
C GLU A 347 -1.84 41.51 10.28
N GLY A 348 -0.53 41.20 10.24
CA GLY A 348 0.29 41.11 9.03
C GLY A 348 0.50 39.72 8.41
N ASP A 349 0.06 38.61 9.03
CA ASP A 349 0.29 37.26 8.46
C ASP A 349 -0.81 36.85 7.45
N GLY A 350 -0.51 37.06 6.16
CA GLY A 350 -1.41 36.75 5.05
C GLY A 350 -1.78 35.26 4.93
N TRP A 351 -0.91 34.34 5.35
CA TRP A 351 -1.20 32.90 5.31
C TRP A 351 -2.23 32.52 6.37
N LYS A 352 -2.07 33.01 7.60
CA LYS A 352 -3.06 32.79 8.67
C LYS A 352 -4.41 33.37 8.32
N LYS A 353 -4.46 34.56 7.71
CA LYS A 353 -5.71 35.19 7.21
C LYS A 353 -6.46 34.31 6.20
N GLY A 354 -5.73 33.50 5.44
CA GLY A 354 -6.26 32.53 4.49
C GLY A 354 -6.83 31.25 5.08
N GLN A 355 -6.59 30.99 6.37
CA GLN A 355 -7.07 29.78 7.02
C GLN A 355 -8.47 29.95 7.58
N GLU A 356 -9.21 28.84 7.59
CA GLU A 356 -10.49 28.77 8.26
C GLU A 356 -10.29 28.82 9.80
N PRO A 357 -10.82 29.85 10.51
CA PRO A 357 -10.62 29.97 11.95
C PRO A 357 -11.12 28.78 12.77
N ALA A 358 -12.19 28.11 12.33
CA ALA A 358 -12.67 26.90 13.00
C ALA A 358 -11.64 25.76 12.95
N LEU A 359 -10.98 25.58 11.80
CA LEU A 359 -9.90 24.60 11.64
C LEU A 359 -8.69 24.95 12.52
N MET A 360 -8.25 26.21 12.53
CA MET A 360 -7.12 26.65 13.35
C MET A 360 -7.34 26.37 14.84
N ARG A 361 -8.54 26.67 15.36
CA ARG A 361 -8.92 26.36 16.75
C ARG A 361 -8.95 24.86 17.01
N LEU A 362 -9.45 24.09 16.07
CA LEU A 362 -9.52 22.64 16.19
C LEU A 362 -8.12 22.02 16.31
N ILE A 363 -7.18 22.45 15.45
CA ILE A 363 -5.78 22.02 15.51
C ILE A 363 -5.14 22.43 16.83
N ALA A 364 -5.29 23.70 17.22
CA ALA A 364 -4.72 24.24 18.45
C ALA A 364 -5.22 23.48 19.69
N SER A 365 -6.53 23.18 19.74
CA SER A 365 -7.12 22.39 20.82
C SER A 365 -6.66 20.93 20.82
N GLU A 366 -6.48 20.31 19.66
CA GLU A 366 -6.05 18.90 19.56
C GLU A 366 -4.59 18.73 19.98
N LEU A 367 -3.75 19.75 19.74
CA LEU A 367 -2.32 19.76 20.09
C LEU A 367 -2.01 20.42 21.44
N ASP A 368 -3.02 20.97 22.13
CA ASP A 368 -2.86 21.76 23.36
C ASP A 368 -1.84 22.92 23.21
N ILE A 369 -2.00 23.72 22.14
CA ILE A 369 -1.14 24.88 21.83
C ILE A 369 -1.96 26.15 21.58
N ASP A 370 -1.31 27.31 21.63
CA ASP A 370 -1.93 28.56 21.17
C ASP A 370 -1.94 28.62 19.63
N ILE A 371 -3.01 29.18 19.05
CA ILE A 371 -3.15 29.35 17.59
C ILE A 371 -1.96 30.11 16.99
N LYS A 372 -1.38 31.07 17.71
CA LYS A 372 -0.20 31.84 17.29
C LYS A 372 1.00 30.95 17.02
N GLN A 373 1.11 29.83 17.73
CA GLN A 373 2.21 28.88 17.58
C GLN A 373 2.11 28.07 16.28
N ILE A 374 0.94 27.98 15.65
CA ILE A 374 0.81 27.31 14.35
C ILE A 374 1.55 28.15 13.29
N ALA A 375 2.66 27.62 12.79
CA ALA A 375 3.49 28.25 11.77
C ALA A 375 3.08 27.84 10.35
N ASN A 376 2.73 26.57 10.17
CA ASN A 376 2.21 26.01 8.91
C ASN A 376 1.59 24.62 9.20
N PHE A 377 0.85 24.05 8.26
CA PHE A 377 0.38 22.67 8.35
C PHE A 377 0.22 22.04 6.97
N GLU A 378 0.17 20.71 6.98
CA GLU A 378 -0.18 19.90 5.83
C GLU A 378 -1.15 18.82 6.31
N LEU A 379 -2.40 18.91 5.85
CA LEU A 379 -3.52 18.14 6.38
C LEU A 379 -4.30 17.48 5.25
N GLY A 380 -4.74 16.26 5.50
CA GLY A 380 -5.65 15.50 4.65
C GLY A 380 -6.92 15.10 5.40
N LEU A 381 -7.98 14.84 4.65
CA LEU A 381 -9.20 14.23 5.17
C LEU A 381 -9.14 12.71 5.03
N PHE A 382 -9.77 12.00 5.97
CA PHE A 382 -9.88 10.55 5.95
C PHE A 382 -11.26 10.08 6.44
N ASP A 383 -11.70 8.90 6.00
CA ASP A 383 -12.92 8.26 6.51
C ASP A 383 -12.72 7.81 7.98
N CYS A 384 -13.55 8.30 8.89
CA CYS A 384 -13.52 7.91 10.30
C CYS A 384 -13.97 6.45 10.53
N GLN A 385 -14.59 5.80 9.53
CA GLN A 385 -15.00 4.40 9.65
C GLN A 385 -13.75 3.48 9.74
N PRO A 386 -13.53 2.79 10.89
CA PRO A 386 -12.33 1.98 11.09
C PRO A 386 -12.19 0.84 10.07
N ALA A 387 -10.96 0.36 9.86
CA ALA A 387 -10.74 -0.85 9.09
C ALA A 387 -11.41 -2.05 9.79
N CYS A 388 -12.00 -2.96 9.02
CA CYS A 388 -12.67 -4.13 9.58
C CYS A 388 -12.61 -5.35 8.67
N LEU A 389 -12.79 -6.53 9.26
CA LEU A 389 -13.03 -7.74 8.49
C LEU A 389 -14.49 -7.82 8.06
N GLY A 390 -14.74 -8.45 6.91
CA GLY A 390 -16.08 -8.62 6.37
C GLY A 390 -16.21 -9.82 5.44
N GLY A 391 -17.40 -9.99 4.87
CA GLY A 391 -17.81 -11.23 4.21
C GLY A 391 -18.41 -12.22 5.21
N ILE A 392 -19.15 -13.22 4.71
CA ILE A 392 -19.85 -14.19 5.55
C ILE A 392 -18.87 -14.94 6.48
N LYS A 393 -17.62 -15.11 6.03
CA LYS A 393 -16.56 -15.80 6.77
C LYS A 393 -15.46 -14.88 7.30
N ASN A 394 -15.64 -13.56 7.30
CA ASN A 394 -14.56 -12.61 7.58
C ASN A 394 -13.35 -12.80 6.64
N GLU A 395 -13.63 -13.16 5.39
CA GLU A 395 -12.63 -13.50 4.36
C GLU A 395 -12.09 -12.28 3.59
N PHE A 396 -12.65 -11.10 3.88
CA PHE A 396 -12.26 -9.83 3.28
C PHE A 396 -11.81 -8.83 4.35
N LEU A 397 -10.88 -7.96 3.96
CA LEU A 397 -10.49 -6.78 4.70
C LEU A 397 -11.07 -5.54 4.00
N TYR A 398 -11.86 -4.75 4.73
CA TYR A 398 -12.43 -3.48 4.26
C TYR A 398 -11.71 -2.33 4.95
N SER A 399 -11.05 -1.49 4.17
CA SER A 399 -10.32 -0.34 4.71
C SER A 399 -10.14 0.77 3.69
N ALA A 400 -10.00 2.00 4.16
CA ALA A 400 -9.32 3.02 3.39
C ALA A 400 -7.83 2.68 3.25
N ARG A 401 -7.20 3.10 2.15
CA ARG A 401 -5.73 3.09 1.98
C ARG A 401 -5.09 1.70 2.00
N LEU A 402 -5.82 0.65 1.60
CA LEU A 402 -5.19 -0.65 1.32
C LEU A 402 -4.09 -0.47 0.28
N ASP A 403 -4.38 0.35 -0.73
CA ASP A 403 -3.40 0.95 -1.62
C ASP A 403 -2.67 2.13 -0.93
N ASN A 404 -1.42 2.00 -0.47
CA ASN A 404 -0.61 0.78 -0.44
C ASN A 404 -0.17 0.39 0.98
N LEU A 405 -0.92 0.85 2.00
CA LEU A 405 -0.58 0.56 3.39
C LEU A 405 -0.72 -0.93 3.76
N ALA A 406 -1.45 -1.73 2.98
CA ALA A 406 -1.45 -3.17 3.15
C ALA A 406 -0.06 -3.77 2.86
N THR A 407 0.64 -3.30 1.82
CA THR A 407 2.03 -3.70 1.55
C THR A 407 2.97 -3.19 2.65
N VAL A 408 2.81 -1.92 3.06
CA VAL A 408 3.63 -1.34 4.13
C VAL A 408 3.54 -2.19 5.40
N PHE A 409 2.32 -2.55 5.81
CA PHE A 409 2.09 -3.42 6.96
C PHE A 409 2.79 -4.78 6.81
N VAL A 410 2.55 -5.48 5.69
CA VAL A 410 3.09 -6.83 5.47
C VAL A 410 4.63 -6.82 5.41
N ALA A 411 5.23 -5.85 4.72
CA ALA A 411 6.67 -5.70 4.63
C ALA A 411 7.32 -5.32 5.97
N LEU A 412 6.66 -4.45 6.74
CA LEU A 412 7.10 -4.04 8.08
C LEU A 412 7.09 -5.23 9.07
N GLU A 413 5.99 -5.97 9.14
CA GLU A 413 5.91 -7.17 9.98
C GLU A 413 7.00 -8.19 9.58
N THR A 414 7.23 -8.34 8.27
CA THR A 414 8.22 -9.29 7.76
C THR A 414 9.65 -8.90 8.12
N ILE A 415 10.07 -7.65 7.96
CA ILE A 415 11.43 -7.23 8.31
C ILE A 415 11.66 -7.26 9.82
N VAL A 416 10.62 -6.93 10.61
CA VAL A 416 10.67 -7.04 12.08
C VAL A 416 10.87 -8.50 12.49
N GLU A 417 10.13 -9.44 11.92
CA GLU A 417 10.32 -10.86 12.21
C GLU A 417 11.69 -11.37 11.73
N TYR A 418 12.09 -11.02 10.50
CA TYR A 418 13.36 -11.42 9.93
C TYR A 418 14.55 -10.95 10.78
N SER A 419 14.49 -9.71 11.29
CA SER A 419 15.55 -9.12 12.13
C SER A 419 15.85 -9.89 13.42
N LYS A 420 14.90 -10.71 13.89
CA LYS A 420 15.00 -11.53 15.10
C LYS A 420 15.28 -13.01 14.78
N SER A 421 15.35 -13.36 13.50
CA SER A 421 15.57 -14.74 13.07
C SER A 421 17.05 -15.12 13.11
N GLU A 422 17.34 -16.42 13.27
CA GLU A 422 18.70 -16.95 13.21
C GLU A 422 19.32 -16.83 11.80
N ASP A 423 18.48 -16.67 10.76
CA ASP A 423 18.92 -16.56 9.37
C ASP A 423 19.85 -15.34 9.16
N VAL A 424 19.65 -14.26 9.92
CA VAL A 424 20.49 -13.04 9.90
C VAL A 424 21.95 -13.34 10.23
N ALA A 425 22.21 -14.36 11.07
CA ALA A 425 23.57 -14.76 11.46
C ALA A 425 24.35 -15.42 10.31
N THR A 426 23.64 -15.89 9.28
CA THR A 426 24.24 -16.52 8.09
C THR A 426 24.14 -15.68 6.84
N ASP A 427 23.33 -14.62 6.85
CA ASP A 427 23.11 -13.71 5.73
C ASP A 427 24.33 -12.82 5.48
N ASP A 428 24.70 -12.68 4.22
CA ASP A 428 25.77 -11.81 3.77
C ASP A 428 25.26 -10.58 2.99
N MET A 429 23.94 -10.39 2.88
CA MET A 429 23.32 -9.22 2.26
C MET A 429 22.67 -8.29 3.30
N ILE A 430 22.18 -7.15 2.83
CA ILE A 430 21.34 -6.24 3.62
C ILE A 430 19.88 -6.47 3.24
N SER A 431 19.03 -6.75 4.22
CA SER A 431 17.58 -6.80 4.02
C SER A 431 16.99 -5.43 4.32
N LEU A 432 16.21 -4.88 3.40
CA LEU A 432 15.75 -3.49 3.44
C LEU A 432 14.29 -3.37 3.02
N VAL A 433 13.53 -2.55 3.75
CA VAL A 433 12.23 -2.03 3.31
C VAL A 433 12.34 -0.52 3.08
N ALA A 434 11.70 -0.03 2.03
CA ALA A 434 11.60 1.40 1.75
C ALA A 434 10.17 1.76 1.34
N PHE A 435 9.54 2.65 2.11
CA PHE A 435 8.19 3.11 1.86
C PHE A 435 8.24 4.60 1.48
N PHE A 436 7.95 4.89 0.22
CA PHE A 436 8.04 6.21 -0.39
C PHE A 436 6.72 6.98 -0.29
N ASP A 437 6.80 8.30 -0.20
CA ASP A 437 5.63 9.17 -0.35
C ASP A 437 5.47 9.55 -1.84
N HIS A 438 4.39 10.24 -2.16
CA HIS A 438 4.13 10.83 -3.47
C HIS A 438 4.07 9.85 -4.64
N GLU A 439 3.80 8.57 -4.42
CA GLU A 439 3.62 7.60 -5.50
C GLU A 439 2.44 8.01 -6.39
N GLU A 440 1.33 8.36 -5.76
CA GLU A 440 0.04 8.67 -6.40
C GLU A 440 0.06 9.92 -7.28
N ILE A 441 1.13 10.71 -7.17
CA ILE A 441 1.35 11.93 -7.95
C ILE A 441 2.62 11.85 -8.81
N GLY A 442 3.18 10.64 -9.00
CA GLY A 442 4.26 10.35 -9.95
C GLY A 442 5.66 10.31 -9.34
N SER A 443 5.80 10.20 -8.02
CA SER A 443 7.06 10.00 -7.28
C SER A 443 8.15 11.06 -7.45
N SER A 444 7.83 12.18 -8.11
CA SER A 444 8.78 13.23 -8.47
C SER A 444 8.91 14.27 -7.35
N SER A 445 9.51 13.87 -6.24
CA SER A 445 9.74 14.74 -5.08
C SER A 445 11.09 14.44 -4.43
N THR A 446 11.44 15.15 -3.35
CA THR A 446 12.67 14.90 -2.59
C THR A 446 12.64 13.62 -1.75
N HIS A 447 11.49 12.96 -1.66
CA HIS A 447 11.27 11.80 -0.79
C HIS A 447 10.41 10.71 -1.46
N GLY A 448 9.90 10.93 -2.69
CA GLY A 448 9.28 9.88 -3.48
C GLY A 448 10.30 8.93 -4.13
N ALA A 449 9.81 7.90 -4.82
CA ALA A 449 10.68 6.87 -5.40
C ALA A 449 11.61 7.40 -6.52
N GLY A 450 11.27 8.53 -7.15
CA GLY A 450 12.12 9.21 -8.13
C GLY A 450 13.24 10.06 -7.49
N SER A 451 13.29 10.11 -6.15
CA SER A 451 14.30 10.86 -5.41
C SER A 451 15.62 10.07 -5.27
N PRO A 452 16.72 10.71 -4.85
CA PRO A 452 17.98 10.04 -4.52
C PRO A 452 17.90 9.07 -3.33
N VAL A 453 16.78 8.99 -2.60
CA VAL A 453 16.68 8.25 -1.32
C VAL A 453 17.19 6.81 -1.42
N MET A 454 16.82 6.07 -2.47
CA MET A 454 17.25 4.67 -2.61
C MET A 454 18.73 4.56 -3.00
N ALA A 455 19.19 5.34 -3.97
CA ALA A 455 20.60 5.36 -4.39
C ALA A 455 21.52 5.78 -3.22
N GLU A 456 21.10 6.79 -2.44
CA GLU A 456 21.78 7.21 -1.23
C GLU A 456 21.75 6.14 -0.14
N ALA A 457 20.65 5.39 0.03
CA ALA A 457 20.59 4.29 0.99
C ALA A 457 21.68 3.25 0.69
N VAL A 458 21.73 2.74 -0.54
CA VAL A 458 22.71 1.76 -0.99
C VAL A 458 24.13 2.30 -0.83
N SER A 459 24.39 3.54 -1.27
CA SER A 459 25.71 4.16 -1.19
C SER A 459 26.17 4.42 0.24
N ARG A 460 25.32 5.02 1.08
CA ARG A 460 25.67 5.39 2.46
C ARG A 460 25.85 4.18 3.35
N ILE A 461 24.99 3.16 3.21
CA ILE A 461 25.10 1.94 4.02
C ILE A 461 26.35 1.16 3.62
N THR A 462 26.60 0.98 2.32
CA THR A 462 27.81 0.31 1.81
C THR A 462 29.08 1.02 2.29
N ALA A 463 29.14 2.36 2.18
CA ALA A 463 30.29 3.14 2.61
C ALA A 463 30.49 3.09 4.14
N ALA A 464 29.41 3.15 4.92
CA ALA A 464 29.50 3.10 6.38
C ALA A 464 29.96 1.74 6.93
N LEU A 465 29.70 0.67 6.18
CA LEU A 465 30.16 -0.70 6.49
C LEU A 465 31.51 -1.04 5.84
N SER A 466 32.05 -0.16 4.99
CA SER A 466 33.42 -0.27 4.49
C SER A 466 34.38 0.20 5.58
N GLY A 467 35.37 -0.62 5.94
CA GLY A 467 36.31 -0.35 7.05
C GLY A 467 37.12 0.96 6.91
N ASN A 468 36.96 1.70 5.82
CA ASN A 468 37.38 3.07 5.64
C ASN A 468 36.17 3.95 5.22
N PRO A 469 35.55 4.69 6.15
CA PRO A 469 34.37 5.53 5.85
C PRO A 469 34.58 6.64 4.81
N HIS A 470 35.84 6.94 4.46
CA HIS A 470 36.21 7.88 3.41
C HIS A 470 36.45 7.22 2.05
N SER A 471 36.46 5.88 2.00
CA SER A 471 36.55 5.09 0.78
C SER A 471 35.17 5.04 0.11
N ARG A 472 34.93 5.93 -0.85
CA ARG A 472 33.82 5.81 -1.81
C ARG A 472 34.33 5.10 -3.05
N ASP A 473 34.71 3.84 -2.90
CA ASP A 473 35.12 3.04 -4.04
C ASP A 473 33.90 2.85 -4.97
N PRO A 474 33.90 3.44 -6.18
CA PRO A 474 32.78 3.34 -7.09
C PRO A 474 32.54 1.89 -7.54
N ASP A 475 33.57 1.04 -7.58
CA ASP A 475 33.45 -0.34 -8.01
C ASP A 475 32.77 -1.20 -6.94
N ILE A 476 33.01 -0.91 -5.66
CA ILE A 476 32.30 -1.55 -4.54
C ILE A 476 30.80 -1.20 -4.60
N ASN A 477 30.47 0.07 -4.81
CA ASN A 477 29.07 0.48 -4.90
C ASN A 477 28.37 -0.12 -6.13
N ALA A 478 29.03 -0.11 -7.29
CA ALA A 478 28.52 -0.72 -8.51
C ALA A 478 28.30 -2.24 -8.33
N SER A 479 29.22 -2.93 -7.65
CA SER A 479 29.08 -4.35 -7.32
C SER A 479 27.86 -4.62 -6.42
N ALA A 480 27.67 -3.79 -5.39
CA ALA A 480 26.50 -3.89 -4.51
C ALA A 480 25.20 -3.70 -5.30
N VAL A 481 25.13 -2.69 -6.17
CA VAL A 481 23.96 -2.44 -7.05
C VAL A 481 23.65 -3.66 -7.92
N ARG A 482 24.65 -4.27 -8.56
CA ARG A 482 24.44 -5.41 -9.47
C ARG A 482 24.01 -6.70 -8.75
N ARG A 483 24.45 -6.88 -7.49
CA ARG A 483 24.02 -7.97 -6.61
C ARG A 483 22.69 -7.69 -5.88
N SER A 484 22.07 -6.53 -6.10
CA SER A 484 20.83 -6.17 -5.43
C SER A 484 19.60 -6.56 -6.24
N PHE A 485 18.46 -6.66 -5.55
CA PHE A 485 17.17 -6.93 -6.15
C PHE A 485 16.05 -6.19 -5.41
N ILE A 486 15.08 -5.66 -6.16
CA ILE A 486 13.93 -4.93 -5.64
C ILE A 486 12.64 -5.70 -5.96
N PHE A 487 11.90 -6.06 -4.92
CA PHE A 487 10.47 -6.27 -5.00
C PHE A 487 9.76 -4.91 -4.90
N SER A 488 9.30 -4.40 -6.03
CA SER A 488 8.38 -3.26 -6.10
C SER A 488 6.98 -3.77 -5.79
N CYS A 489 6.53 -3.52 -4.57
CA CYS A 489 5.28 -4.05 -4.06
C CYS A 489 4.23 -2.97 -4.03
N ASP A 490 3.19 -3.19 -4.81
CA ASP A 490 2.05 -2.30 -4.92
C ASP A 490 0.82 -3.14 -5.27
N GLN A 491 -0.38 -2.72 -4.87
CA GLN A 491 -1.58 -3.55 -4.99
C GLN A 491 -1.85 -3.97 -6.45
N ALA A 492 -2.65 -5.01 -6.63
CA ALA A 492 -3.02 -5.54 -7.93
C ALA A 492 -4.55 -5.53 -8.11
N HIS A 493 -5.02 -5.45 -9.35
CA HIS A 493 -6.45 -5.41 -9.61
C HIS A 493 -7.03 -6.83 -9.69
N ALA A 494 -7.80 -7.24 -8.68
CA ALA A 494 -8.59 -8.46 -8.76
C ALA A 494 -9.68 -8.34 -9.84
N VAL A 495 -10.06 -9.46 -10.45
CA VAL A 495 -11.18 -9.53 -11.39
C VAL A 495 -12.45 -9.11 -10.66
N HIS A 496 -13.02 -7.98 -11.08
CA HIS A 496 -14.28 -7.52 -10.52
C HIS A 496 -15.42 -8.38 -11.06
N PRO A 497 -16.22 -9.06 -10.21
CA PRO A 497 -17.23 -10.02 -10.67
C PRO A 497 -18.34 -9.38 -11.53
N ASN A 498 -18.64 -8.11 -11.31
CA ASN A 498 -19.61 -7.35 -12.12
C ASN A 498 -18.99 -6.68 -13.37
N TYR A 499 -17.66 -6.70 -13.53
CA TYR A 499 -16.96 -6.10 -14.67
C TYR A 499 -15.83 -6.99 -15.21
N PRO A 500 -16.05 -8.30 -15.41
CA PRO A 500 -14.96 -9.23 -15.75
C PRO A 500 -14.34 -8.93 -17.12
N SER A 501 -15.08 -8.25 -18.01
CA SER A 501 -14.62 -7.85 -19.35
C SER A 501 -13.48 -6.83 -19.33
N LYS A 502 -13.20 -6.19 -18.18
CA LYS A 502 -12.10 -5.24 -18.02
C LYS A 502 -10.73 -5.89 -17.88
N HIS A 503 -10.69 -7.18 -17.52
CA HIS A 503 -9.43 -7.93 -17.42
C HIS A 503 -9.08 -8.65 -18.71
N GLU A 504 -7.79 -8.92 -18.91
CA GLU A 504 -7.35 -9.90 -19.88
C GLU A 504 -7.79 -11.29 -19.41
N LYS A 505 -8.27 -12.13 -20.33
CA LYS A 505 -8.98 -13.37 -20.02
C LYS A 505 -8.13 -14.39 -19.25
N ASN A 506 -6.82 -14.42 -19.49
CA ASN A 506 -5.88 -15.37 -18.89
C ASN A 506 -5.03 -14.75 -17.78
N HIS A 507 -5.08 -13.43 -17.58
CA HIS A 507 -4.26 -12.69 -16.59
C HIS A 507 -5.16 -11.91 -15.63
N GLY A 508 -6.19 -12.58 -15.11
CA GLY A 508 -7.18 -12.02 -14.20
C GLY A 508 -7.00 -12.55 -12.77
N PRO A 509 -6.35 -11.80 -11.86
CA PRO A 509 -6.14 -12.21 -10.47
C PRO A 509 -7.44 -12.36 -9.68
N LYS A 510 -7.44 -13.24 -8.69
CA LYS A 510 -8.54 -13.45 -7.74
C LYS A 510 -8.08 -13.05 -6.34
N MET A 511 -8.96 -12.45 -5.56
CA MET A 511 -8.75 -12.28 -4.11
C MET A 511 -8.63 -13.64 -3.43
N ASN A 512 -7.83 -13.71 -2.36
CA ASN A 512 -7.42 -14.92 -1.65
C ASN A 512 -6.74 -15.97 -2.55
N GLY A 513 -6.24 -15.54 -3.71
CA GLY A 513 -5.67 -16.40 -4.75
C GLY A 513 -4.15 -16.41 -4.78
N GLY A 514 -3.50 -15.60 -3.93
CA GLY A 514 -2.05 -15.47 -3.90
C GLY A 514 -1.52 -14.17 -4.49
N VAL A 515 -0.21 -13.99 -4.36
CA VAL A 515 0.48 -12.77 -4.80
C VAL A 515 0.48 -12.70 -6.33
N VAL A 516 0.28 -11.49 -6.86
CA VAL A 516 0.19 -11.24 -8.29
C VAL A 516 1.52 -10.76 -8.82
N LEU A 517 2.07 -11.44 -9.83
CA LEU A 517 3.19 -10.97 -10.63
C LEU A 517 2.67 -10.06 -11.76
N LYS A 518 3.09 -8.79 -11.76
CA LYS A 518 2.59 -7.76 -12.67
C LYS A 518 3.57 -7.57 -13.82
N THR A 519 3.16 -7.83 -15.05
CA THR A 519 4.00 -7.68 -16.26
C THR A 519 3.41 -6.67 -17.23
N ASN A 520 4.23 -5.76 -17.74
CA ASN A 520 3.84 -4.86 -18.82
C ASN A 520 5.06 -4.52 -19.70
N GLN A 521 4.98 -4.87 -20.98
CA GLN A 521 6.10 -4.71 -21.92
C GLN A 521 6.49 -3.24 -22.16
N ASN A 522 5.59 -2.29 -21.92
CA ASN A 522 5.86 -0.85 -22.01
C ASN A 522 6.52 -0.29 -20.73
N GLN A 523 7.08 -1.15 -19.87
CA GLN A 523 7.77 -0.78 -18.63
C GLN A 523 6.90 0.07 -17.69
N ARG A 524 5.60 -0.24 -17.64
CA ARG A 524 4.69 0.24 -16.58
C ARG A 524 4.87 -0.54 -15.27
N TYR A 525 5.42 -1.74 -15.42
CA TYR A 525 5.95 -2.61 -14.38
C TYR A 525 7.36 -3.03 -14.85
N ALA A 526 8.33 -3.14 -13.95
CA ALA A 526 9.72 -3.49 -14.24
C ALA A 526 9.95 -4.99 -14.45
N THR A 527 8.93 -5.82 -14.19
CA THR A 527 8.98 -7.27 -14.36
C THR A 527 9.37 -7.67 -15.78
N ASN A 528 10.39 -8.52 -15.90
CA ASN A 528 10.80 -9.16 -17.14
C ASN A 528 10.99 -10.68 -16.92
N CYS A 529 11.51 -11.39 -17.93
CA CYS A 529 11.69 -12.85 -17.84
C CYS A 529 12.58 -13.28 -16.68
N VAL A 530 13.68 -12.57 -16.43
CA VAL A 530 14.63 -12.87 -15.35
C VAL A 530 14.05 -12.53 -13.99
N THR A 531 13.54 -11.31 -13.82
CA THR A 531 13.05 -10.86 -12.52
C THR A 531 11.77 -11.58 -12.12
N GLY A 532 10.92 -11.93 -13.09
CA GLY A 532 9.76 -12.80 -12.89
C GLY A 532 10.14 -14.24 -12.57
N PHE A 533 11.19 -14.81 -13.19
CA PHE A 533 11.70 -16.14 -12.85
C PHE A 533 12.18 -16.19 -11.39
N LEU A 534 13.02 -15.25 -10.96
CA LEU A 534 13.51 -15.17 -9.59
C LEU A 534 12.35 -15.10 -8.58
N ALA A 535 11.31 -14.30 -8.87
CA ALA A 535 10.13 -14.21 -8.02
C ALA A 535 9.37 -15.55 -7.90
N ARG A 536 9.27 -16.33 -8.99
CA ARG A 536 8.64 -17.66 -8.97
C ARG A 536 9.46 -18.67 -8.17
N GLU A 537 10.77 -18.69 -8.35
CA GLU A 537 11.65 -19.59 -7.60
C GLU A 537 11.60 -19.28 -6.10
N LEU A 538 11.62 -18.00 -5.74
CA LEU A 538 11.39 -17.57 -4.36
C LEU A 538 10.02 -17.98 -3.82
N ALA A 539 8.96 -17.85 -4.61
CA ALA A 539 7.63 -18.30 -4.20
C ALA A 539 7.58 -19.83 -4.00
N ASN A 540 8.36 -20.61 -4.76
CA ASN A 540 8.46 -22.07 -4.63
C ASN A 540 9.33 -22.51 -3.44
N LYS A 541 10.19 -21.64 -2.91
CA LYS A 541 10.98 -21.88 -1.69
C LYS A 541 10.12 -21.69 -0.43
N GLY A 542 10.47 -22.43 0.64
CA GLY A 542 9.76 -22.33 1.92
C GLY A 542 8.33 -22.87 1.88
N THR A 543 7.34 -22.00 2.09
CA THR A 543 5.92 -22.38 2.27
C THR A 543 5.11 -22.51 0.98
N LYS A 544 5.74 -22.42 -0.20
CA LYS A 544 5.09 -22.49 -1.52
C LYS A 544 3.95 -21.48 -1.66
N VAL A 545 4.30 -20.24 -1.94
CA VAL A 545 3.33 -19.15 -2.11
C VAL A 545 2.64 -19.26 -3.47
N PRO A 546 1.30 -19.28 -3.53
CA PRO A 546 0.59 -19.23 -4.80
C PRO A 546 0.85 -17.89 -5.49
N LEU A 547 1.22 -17.96 -6.78
CA LEU A 547 1.38 -16.78 -7.63
C LEU A 547 0.29 -16.74 -8.71
N GLN A 548 -0.12 -15.53 -9.05
CA GLN A 548 -1.07 -15.23 -10.13
C GLN A 548 -0.40 -14.30 -11.13
N GLU A 549 -0.87 -14.31 -12.39
CA GLU A 549 -0.37 -13.40 -13.42
C GLU A 549 -1.31 -12.21 -13.63
N PHE A 550 -0.72 -11.04 -13.85
CA PHE A 550 -1.44 -9.87 -14.30
C PHE A 550 -0.76 -9.18 -15.48
N VAL A 551 -1.55 -8.96 -16.52
CA VAL A 551 -1.25 -8.13 -17.68
C VAL A 551 -2.55 -7.42 -18.05
N VAL A 552 -2.48 -6.12 -18.34
CA VAL A 552 -3.65 -5.39 -18.84
C VAL A 552 -4.00 -5.82 -20.26
N ARG A 553 -5.28 -5.66 -20.63
CA ARG A 553 -5.68 -5.77 -22.03
C ARG A 553 -4.89 -4.77 -22.88
N SER A 554 -4.54 -5.16 -24.09
CA SER A 554 -3.76 -4.30 -25.00
C SER A 554 -4.46 -3.00 -25.40
N ASP A 555 -5.79 -2.95 -25.30
CA ASP A 555 -6.63 -1.78 -25.57
C ASP A 555 -6.87 -0.88 -24.34
N CYS A 556 -6.28 -1.21 -23.20
CA CYS A 556 -6.44 -0.48 -21.94
C CYS A 556 -5.08 -0.02 -21.40
N PRO A 557 -4.90 1.28 -21.09
CA PRO A 557 -3.71 1.73 -20.38
C PRO A 557 -3.69 1.21 -18.94
N CYS A 558 -2.51 1.16 -18.32
CA CYS A 558 -2.35 0.92 -16.90
C CYS A 558 -1.53 2.05 -16.25
N GLY A 559 -1.69 2.21 -14.94
CA GLY A 559 -0.80 3.04 -14.13
C GLY A 559 0.64 2.53 -14.19
N THR A 560 1.58 3.36 -13.76
CA THR A 560 2.96 2.96 -13.47
C THR A 560 3.12 2.83 -11.96
N THR A 561 4.12 2.07 -11.52
CA THR A 561 4.47 1.94 -10.09
C THR A 561 5.82 2.60 -9.81
N ILE A 562 6.29 2.51 -8.57
CA ILE A 562 7.67 2.82 -8.19
C ILE A 562 8.71 1.91 -8.87
N GLY A 563 8.32 0.75 -9.39
CA GLY A 563 9.25 -0.29 -9.87
C GLY A 563 10.13 0.17 -11.03
N PRO A 564 9.56 0.63 -12.16
CA PRO A 564 10.32 1.20 -13.26
C PRO A 564 11.15 2.42 -12.84
N ILE A 565 10.62 3.25 -11.94
CA ILE A 565 11.30 4.46 -11.45
C ILE A 565 12.57 4.08 -10.69
N LEU A 566 12.45 3.17 -9.70
CA LEU A 566 13.59 2.69 -8.91
C LEU A 566 14.59 1.94 -9.78
N SER A 567 14.13 1.10 -10.70
CA SER A 567 15.03 0.36 -11.60
C SER A 567 15.86 1.32 -12.46
N ALA A 568 15.22 2.35 -13.02
CA ALA A 568 15.91 3.34 -13.85
C ALA A 568 16.87 4.25 -13.05
N THR A 569 16.49 4.68 -11.84
CA THR A 569 17.31 5.62 -11.05
C THR A 569 18.47 4.94 -10.31
N THR A 570 18.33 3.65 -9.98
CA THR A 570 19.34 2.91 -9.20
C THR A 570 20.14 1.91 -10.04
N GLY A 571 19.60 1.45 -11.17
CA GLY A 571 20.18 0.37 -11.96
C GLY A 571 20.01 -1.03 -11.36
N ILE A 572 19.22 -1.16 -10.29
CA ILE A 572 18.93 -2.44 -9.62
C ILE A 572 17.84 -3.21 -10.40
N ARG A 573 17.97 -4.55 -10.45
CA ARG A 573 16.96 -5.45 -11.01
C ARG A 573 15.68 -5.39 -10.17
N THR A 574 14.54 -5.18 -10.81
CA THR A 574 13.25 -4.98 -10.13
C THR A 574 12.18 -5.90 -10.69
N VAL A 575 11.35 -6.43 -9.80
CA VAL A 575 10.10 -7.12 -10.13
C VAL A 575 8.92 -6.40 -9.48
N ASP A 576 7.81 -6.30 -10.18
CA ASP A 576 6.57 -5.75 -9.64
C ASP A 576 5.62 -6.87 -9.23
N VAL A 577 5.25 -6.84 -7.95
CA VAL A 577 4.27 -7.77 -7.36
C VAL A 577 3.21 -7.01 -6.58
N GLY A 578 2.10 -7.68 -6.27
CA GLY A 578 1.01 -7.05 -5.53
C GLY A 578 0.03 -8.04 -4.94
N MET A 579 -0.71 -7.60 -3.91
CA MET A 579 -1.85 -8.34 -3.41
C MET A 579 -3.12 -7.90 -4.16
N PRO A 580 -3.99 -8.83 -4.58
CA PRO A 580 -5.16 -8.50 -5.38
C PRO A 580 -6.26 -7.84 -4.54
N GLN A 581 -6.77 -6.70 -5.00
CA GLN A 581 -7.85 -5.94 -4.38
C GLN A 581 -8.90 -5.47 -5.40
N LEU A 582 -10.06 -5.04 -4.89
CA LEU A 582 -11.07 -4.31 -5.67
C LEU A 582 -11.19 -2.87 -5.16
N SER A 583 -11.84 -2.03 -5.96
CA SER A 583 -12.14 -0.63 -5.64
C SER A 583 -10.91 0.22 -5.34
N MET A 584 -9.77 -0.09 -5.96
CA MET A 584 -8.53 0.67 -5.82
C MET A 584 -8.74 2.18 -6.02
N HIS A 585 -8.13 2.99 -5.15
CA HIS A 585 -8.31 4.45 -5.03
C HIS A 585 -9.69 4.91 -4.53
N SER A 586 -10.52 4.00 -4.01
CA SER A 586 -11.73 4.38 -3.27
C SER A 586 -11.39 4.93 -1.90
N CYS A 587 -12.27 5.77 -1.35
CA CYS A 587 -12.28 6.10 0.07
C CYS A 587 -12.37 4.84 0.96
N ARG A 588 -12.90 3.71 0.42
CA ARG A 588 -12.93 2.42 1.11
C ARG A 588 -12.78 1.25 0.13
N GLU A 589 -11.66 0.55 0.21
CA GLU A 589 -11.20 -0.53 -0.66
C GLU A 589 -11.48 -1.91 -0.03
N VAL A 590 -11.26 -2.99 -0.80
CA VAL A 590 -11.43 -4.36 -0.34
C VAL A 590 -10.36 -5.30 -0.89
N MET A 591 -9.78 -6.14 -0.03
CA MET A 591 -8.88 -7.23 -0.42
C MET A 591 -9.20 -8.54 0.31
N GLY A 592 -8.61 -9.65 -0.15
CA GLY A 592 -8.66 -10.93 0.55
C GLY A 592 -7.69 -10.99 1.73
N ILE A 593 -8.11 -11.58 2.85
CA ILE A 593 -7.23 -11.70 4.03
C ILE A 593 -6.08 -12.69 3.83
N ALA A 594 -6.25 -13.73 3.00
CA ALA A 594 -5.21 -14.71 2.74
C ALA A 594 -4.05 -14.11 1.94
N ASP A 595 -4.33 -13.09 1.11
CA ASP A 595 -3.31 -12.42 0.31
C ASP A 595 -2.28 -11.69 1.18
N LEU A 596 -2.67 -11.19 2.37
CA LEU A 596 -1.75 -10.63 3.36
C LEU A 596 -0.71 -11.66 3.81
N THR A 597 -1.17 -12.87 4.17
CA THR A 597 -0.31 -13.97 4.61
C THR A 597 0.56 -14.48 3.47
N HIS A 598 0.02 -14.57 2.24
CA HIS A 598 0.80 -14.92 1.05
C HIS A 598 1.90 -13.89 0.76
N GLY A 599 1.60 -12.59 0.88
CA GLY A 599 2.59 -11.52 0.76
C GLY A 599 3.70 -11.63 1.81
N MET A 600 3.33 -11.85 3.08
CA MET A 600 4.29 -12.02 4.17
C MET A 600 5.21 -13.22 3.91
N ASN A 601 4.64 -14.35 3.49
CA ASN A 601 5.39 -15.56 3.18
C ASN A 601 6.35 -15.36 2.00
N LEU A 602 5.95 -14.61 0.98
CA LEU A 602 6.83 -14.29 -0.15
C LEU A 602 8.01 -13.43 0.30
N PHE A 603 7.77 -12.40 1.11
CA PHE A 603 8.83 -11.53 1.61
C PHE A 603 9.77 -12.26 2.58
N LYS A 604 9.26 -13.18 3.41
CA LYS A 604 10.10 -14.07 4.23
C LYS A 604 10.99 -14.94 3.36
N SER A 605 10.41 -15.54 2.32
CA SER A 605 11.17 -16.35 1.37
C SER A 605 12.25 -15.53 0.67
N PHE A 606 11.92 -14.29 0.26
CA PHE A 606 12.88 -13.37 -0.34
C PHE A 606 14.04 -13.03 0.59
N PHE A 607 13.79 -12.58 1.82
CA PHE A 607 14.87 -12.28 2.75
C PHE A 607 15.71 -13.51 3.13
N LYS A 608 15.14 -14.71 3.09
CA LYS A 608 15.86 -15.93 3.46
C LYS A 608 16.66 -16.55 2.30
N PHE A 609 16.06 -16.66 1.12
CA PHE A 609 16.54 -17.55 0.05
C PHE A 609 17.03 -16.82 -1.21
N PHE A 610 16.96 -15.48 -1.26
CA PHE A 610 17.35 -14.74 -2.48
C PHE A 610 18.76 -15.07 -2.97
N ASN A 611 19.75 -15.08 -2.09
CA ASN A 611 21.15 -15.30 -2.47
C ASN A 611 21.33 -16.66 -3.14
N GLU A 612 20.73 -17.71 -2.56
CA GLU A 612 20.74 -19.07 -3.12
C GLU A 612 20.11 -19.12 -4.52
N VAL A 613 18.98 -18.44 -4.70
CA VAL A 613 18.26 -18.43 -5.97
C VAL A 613 19.01 -17.61 -7.03
N ASP A 614 19.56 -16.45 -6.64
CA ASP A 614 20.28 -15.56 -7.55
C ASP A 614 21.62 -16.16 -8.02
N ASP A 615 22.37 -16.77 -7.09
CA ASP A 615 23.62 -17.48 -7.41
C ASP A 615 23.39 -18.64 -8.38
N SER A 616 22.21 -19.28 -8.37
CA SER A 616 21.88 -20.35 -9.31
C SER A 616 21.65 -19.87 -10.75
N LEU A 617 21.38 -18.57 -10.94
CA LEU A 617 21.17 -17.95 -12.24
C LEU A 617 22.47 -17.39 -12.83
N GLU A 618 23.35 -16.86 -11.97
CA GLU A 618 24.61 -16.22 -12.37
C GLU A 618 25.86 -17.13 -12.21
N GLY A 619 25.66 -18.38 -11.76
CA GLY A 619 26.70 -19.38 -11.47
C GLY A 619 27.28 -20.14 -12.66
#